data_AF-A0A094BN92-F1
#
_entry.id   AF-A0A094BN92-F1
#
_cell.length_a   1.000
_cell.length_b   1.000
_cell.length_c   1.000
_cell.angle_alpha   90.00
_cell.angle_beta   90.00
_cell.angle_gamma   90.00
#
_symmetry.space_group_name_H-M   'P 1'
#
loop_
_entity.id
_entity.type
_entity.pdbx_description
1 polymer ?
#
loop_
_entity_poly.entity_id
_entity_poly.type
_entity_poly.pdbx_seq_one_letter_code
_entity_poly.pdbx_strand_id
1 'polypeptide(L)'
;MADSSVSSLRSEAVQPKLIEDEIAELKRKLQDAQERLDAVTKTKTASRAVPSEPIVSNNVYHSGSSSHFLLLLADSALPLGSFAFSSGLESYLAHNRPPSFAKFMTLSLSAHASATLPFVIAGYRTPERLLDLDDALDAAIMCTVGRRASVAQGRALLSIWDRAFSSAVPPSTHAPDGTLQVLRNFSALLRTANASTDDLPPASAHLAPLFGVIARITGVGEQEMAYVYMLSHVKALLSAAVRASVFGPYQAQKLLASVDVQRGIEGAIRANWGRRTEDAGQTVPVMDLWIGRHELLYSRIFNS
;
A
#
# COMPACT_ATOMS: atom_id res chain seq x y z
N MET A 1 78.45 40.39 -60.63
CA MET A 1 78.08 41.44 -59.66
C MET A 1 76.59 41.31 -59.43
N ALA A 2 76.23 40.71 -58.30
CA ALA A 2 74.88 40.32 -57.91
C ALA A 2 74.58 40.87 -56.50
N ASP A 3 73.29 40.91 -56.19
CA ASP A 3 72.61 41.25 -54.94
C ASP A 3 72.41 42.74 -54.57
N SER A 4 71.14 43.17 -54.65
CA SER A 4 70.42 43.80 -53.53
C SER A 4 68.95 44.12 -53.87
N SER A 5 68.07 43.79 -52.90
CA SER A 5 66.87 44.54 -52.48
C SER A 5 65.66 44.61 -53.44
N VAL A 6 64.59 43.84 -53.22
CA VAL A 6 63.50 43.97 -52.22
C VAL A 6 62.32 44.88 -52.64
N SER A 7 61.14 44.25 -52.61
CA SER A 7 59.78 44.79 -52.36
C SER A 7 58.97 45.36 -53.54
N SER A 8 57.99 44.58 -54.01
CA SER A 8 56.59 44.79 -53.58
C SER A 8 55.72 43.65 -54.10
N LEU A 9 55.39 42.70 -53.21
CA LEU A 9 54.47 41.59 -53.49
C LEU A 9 53.04 42.14 -53.49
N ARG A 10 52.39 42.10 -54.66
CA ARG A 10 50.94 42.33 -54.82
C ARG A 10 50.19 41.18 -54.13
N SER A 11 49.69 41.42 -52.91
CA SER A 11 48.71 40.57 -52.26
C SER A 11 47.32 40.92 -52.82
N GLU A 12 46.66 39.97 -53.46
CA GLU A 12 45.29 40.11 -53.96
C GLU A 12 44.36 40.47 -52.78
N ALA A 13 43.76 41.65 -52.85
CA ALA A 13 42.88 42.18 -51.82
C ALA A 13 41.59 41.34 -51.76
N VAL A 14 41.59 40.32 -50.90
CA VAL A 14 40.38 39.59 -50.52
C VAL A 14 39.43 40.58 -49.85
N GLN A 15 38.30 40.85 -50.50
CA GLN A 15 37.33 41.83 -50.02
C GLN A 15 36.73 41.35 -48.70
N PRO A 16 36.83 42.13 -47.60
CA PRO A 16 36.40 41.70 -46.26
C PRO A 16 34.91 41.29 -46.22
N LYS A 17 34.09 41.88 -47.09
CA LYS A 17 32.68 41.54 -47.25
C LYS A 17 32.43 40.09 -47.69
N LEU A 18 33.26 39.54 -48.58
CA LEU A 18 33.12 38.14 -49.01
C LEU A 18 33.39 37.18 -47.84
N ILE A 19 34.38 37.51 -47.01
CA ILE A 19 34.69 36.73 -45.80
C ILE A 19 33.55 36.86 -44.76
N GLU A 20 32.99 38.05 -44.59
CA GLU A 20 31.85 38.27 -43.68
C GLU A 20 30.60 37.49 -44.11
N ASP A 21 30.30 37.48 -45.42
CA ASP A 21 29.21 36.70 -45.99
C ASP A 21 29.45 35.19 -45.85
N GLU A 22 30.68 34.73 -46.07
CA GLU A 22 31.08 33.33 -45.85
C GLU A 22 30.94 32.93 -44.38
N ILE A 23 31.35 33.79 -43.44
CA ILE A 23 31.16 33.56 -41.99
C ILE A 23 29.67 33.48 -41.64
N ALA A 24 28.83 34.34 -42.21
CA ALA A 24 27.38 34.30 -41.98
C ALA A 24 26.76 33.01 -42.50
N GLU A 25 27.18 32.56 -43.69
CA GLU A 25 26.72 31.29 -44.26
C GLU A 25 27.17 30.08 -43.42
N LEU A 26 28.43 30.08 -42.97
CA LEU A 26 28.98 29.01 -42.12
C LEU A 26 28.28 28.95 -40.76
N LYS A 27 27.94 30.09 -40.16
CA LYS A 27 27.14 30.14 -38.92
C LYS A 27 25.76 29.54 -39.13
N ARG A 28 25.11 29.82 -40.26
CA ARG A 28 23.80 29.23 -40.59
C ARG A 28 23.88 27.71 -40.76
N LYS A 29 24.93 27.23 -41.44
CA LYS A 29 25.20 25.78 -41.59
C LYS A 29 25.49 25.11 -40.26
N LEU A 30 26.21 25.78 -39.36
CA LEU A 30 26.52 25.27 -38.03
C LEU A 30 25.25 25.12 -37.18
N GLN A 31 24.36 26.12 -37.22
CA GLN A 31 23.08 26.06 -36.52
C GLN A 31 22.20 24.90 -37.03
N ASP A 32 22.06 24.73 -38.34
CA ASP A 32 21.31 23.60 -38.92
C ASP A 32 21.90 22.24 -38.51
N ALA A 33 23.23 22.12 -38.51
CA ALA A 33 23.90 20.90 -38.06
C ALA A 33 23.67 20.62 -36.56
N GLN A 34 23.62 21.64 -35.71
CA GLN A 34 23.32 21.51 -34.28
C GLN A 34 21.87 21.11 -34.04
N GLU A 35 20.90 21.71 -34.74
CA GLU A 35 19.49 21.33 -34.64
C GLU A 35 19.27 19.86 -35.06
N ARG A 36 19.97 19.41 -36.11
CA ARG A 36 19.97 18.00 -36.54
C ARG A 36 20.63 17.07 -35.51
N LEU A 37 21.72 17.50 -34.88
CA LEU A 37 22.40 16.74 -33.82
C LEU A 37 21.50 16.62 -32.58
N ASP A 38 20.80 17.68 -32.18
CA ASP A 38 19.87 17.68 -31.06
C ASP A 38 18.63 16.81 -31.33
N ALA A 39 18.11 16.82 -32.56
CA ALA A 39 17.04 15.93 -32.98
C ALA A 39 17.47 14.45 -32.87
N VAL A 40 18.64 14.10 -33.42
CA VAL A 40 19.18 12.74 -33.33
C VAL A 40 19.48 12.35 -31.88
N THR A 41 19.95 13.27 -31.05
CA THR A 41 20.22 13.02 -29.63
C THR A 41 18.92 12.78 -28.87
N LYS A 42 17.86 13.59 -29.09
CA LYS A 42 16.52 13.36 -28.52
C LYS A 42 15.94 12.01 -28.93
N THR A 43 16.05 11.64 -30.21
CA THR A 43 15.57 10.33 -30.70
C THR A 43 16.39 9.17 -30.14
N LYS A 44 17.70 9.35 -29.94
CA LYS A 44 18.58 8.34 -29.32
C LYS A 44 18.35 8.22 -27.81
N THR A 45 17.98 9.29 -27.11
CA THR A 45 17.53 9.25 -25.71
C THR A 45 16.17 8.58 -25.57
N ALA A 46 15.26 8.78 -26.53
CA ALA A 46 13.96 8.07 -26.58
C ALA A 46 14.10 6.59 -26.95
N SER A 47 15.07 6.23 -27.81
CA SER A 47 15.26 4.86 -28.31
C SER A 47 16.27 4.02 -27.50
N ARG A 48 17.11 4.67 -26.66
CA ARG A 48 18.04 4.03 -25.73
C ARG A 48 17.50 3.98 -24.29
N ALA A 49 16.24 4.34 -24.10
CA ALA A 49 15.47 3.84 -22.97
C ALA A 49 15.27 2.33 -23.16
N VAL A 50 16.30 1.57 -22.77
CA VAL A 50 16.11 0.20 -22.29
C VAL A 50 14.88 0.24 -21.37
N PRO A 51 13.88 -0.65 -21.51
CA PRO A 51 12.85 -0.74 -20.49
C PRO A 51 13.63 -1.07 -19.22
N SER A 52 13.80 -0.08 -18.35
CA SER A 52 14.27 -0.30 -17.01
C SER A 52 13.37 -1.41 -16.50
N GLU A 53 13.99 -2.54 -16.11
CA GLU A 53 13.34 -3.48 -15.21
C GLU A 53 12.55 -2.66 -14.21
N PRO A 54 11.29 -3.01 -13.90
CA PRO A 54 10.48 -2.20 -13.03
C PRO A 54 11.31 -1.99 -11.76
N ILE A 55 11.82 -0.76 -11.60
CA ILE A 55 12.54 -0.37 -10.40
C ILE A 55 11.45 -0.51 -9.36
N VAL A 56 11.51 -1.62 -8.63
CA VAL A 56 10.75 -1.84 -7.44
C VAL A 56 11.16 -0.70 -6.53
N SER A 57 10.39 0.40 -6.57
CA SER A 57 10.58 1.49 -5.63
C SER A 57 10.08 0.96 -4.30
N ASN A 58 11.01 0.42 -3.50
CA ASN A 58 10.80 0.13 -2.08
C ASN A 58 10.60 1.42 -1.24
N ASN A 59 10.32 2.55 -1.88
CA ASN A 59 10.25 3.88 -1.30
C ASN A 59 8.91 4.17 -0.61
N VAL A 60 8.22 3.14 -0.10
CA VAL A 60 7.09 3.36 0.82
C VAL A 60 7.61 3.94 2.15
N TYR A 61 8.88 3.68 2.48
CA TYR A 61 9.50 4.13 3.71
C TYR A 61 9.91 5.60 3.64
N HIS A 62 9.25 6.45 4.42
CA HIS A 62 9.66 7.84 4.62
C HIS A 62 10.50 7.95 5.88
N SER A 63 11.77 8.36 5.76
CA SER A 63 12.73 8.39 6.86
C SER A 63 12.42 9.35 8.02
N GLY A 64 11.25 10.02 8.00
CA GLY A 64 10.79 10.97 9.02
C GLY A 64 9.71 10.44 9.98
N SER A 65 9.10 9.28 9.71
CA SER A 65 8.07 8.64 10.56
C SER A 65 8.69 7.61 11.54
N SER A 66 7.99 7.31 12.63
CA SER A 66 8.46 6.32 13.63
C SER A 66 8.49 4.91 13.03
N SER A 67 9.67 4.49 12.61
CA SER A 67 9.90 3.16 12.04
C SER A 67 9.59 2.02 13.00
N HIS A 68 9.68 2.27 14.31
CA HIS A 68 9.48 1.25 15.33
C HIS A 68 8.04 0.72 15.32
N PHE A 69 7.05 1.60 15.42
CA PHE A 69 5.65 1.17 15.43
C PHE A 69 5.18 0.61 14.08
N LEU A 70 5.76 1.09 12.97
CA LEU A 70 5.55 0.49 11.66
C LEU A 70 5.95 -1.00 11.67
N LEU A 71 7.12 -1.31 12.20
CA LEU A 71 7.62 -2.68 12.29
C LEU A 71 6.78 -3.53 13.25
N LEU A 72 6.33 -2.97 14.38
CA LEU A 72 5.44 -3.67 15.33
C LEU A 72 4.09 -4.00 14.70
N LEU A 73 3.47 -3.04 13.98
CA LEU A 73 2.21 -3.25 13.28
C LEU A 73 2.35 -4.23 12.10
N ALA A 74 3.55 -4.33 11.51
CA ALA A 74 3.85 -5.25 10.43
C ALA A 74 4.22 -6.67 10.91
N ASP A 75 4.40 -6.88 12.22
CA ASP A 75 4.81 -8.17 12.76
C ASP A 75 3.68 -9.22 12.66
N SER A 76 3.99 -10.39 12.09
CA SER A 76 3.07 -11.53 12.05
C SER A 76 2.78 -12.11 13.44
N ALA A 77 3.63 -11.85 14.43
CA ALA A 77 3.44 -12.30 15.81
C ALA A 77 2.60 -11.32 16.65
N LEU A 78 2.18 -10.18 16.09
CA LEU A 78 1.28 -9.25 16.78
C LEU A 78 0.00 -10.01 17.19
N PRO A 79 -0.39 -10.01 18.48
CA PRO A 79 -1.42 -10.92 19.01
C PRO A 79 -2.86 -10.46 18.67
N LEU A 80 -3.14 -10.24 17.39
CA LEU A 80 -4.47 -9.92 16.86
C LEU A 80 -5.36 -11.16 16.70
N GLY A 81 -4.77 -12.36 16.79
CA GLY A 81 -5.47 -13.60 16.50
C GLY A 81 -5.67 -13.85 15.00
N SER A 82 -5.10 -13.05 14.11
CA SER A 82 -5.23 -13.21 12.64
C SER A 82 -4.77 -14.58 12.14
N PHE A 83 -3.84 -15.24 12.85
CA PHE A 83 -3.44 -16.63 12.59
C PHE A 83 -4.61 -17.61 12.71
N ALA A 84 -5.62 -17.37 13.54
CA ALA A 84 -6.73 -18.29 13.69
C ALA A 84 -7.68 -18.29 12.46
N PHE A 85 -7.59 -17.32 11.55
CA PHE A 85 -8.53 -17.12 10.46
C PHE A 85 -7.92 -17.53 9.10
N SER A 86 -8.72 -18.17 8.25
CA SER A 86 -8.30 -18.55 6.88
C SER A 86 -8.79 -17.58 5.79
N SER A 87 -9.64 -16.63 6.16
CA SER A 87 -10.33 -15.72 5.24
C SER A 87 -11.02 -16.45 4.08
N GLY A 88 -11.60 -17.63 4.35
CA GLY A 88 -12.35 -18.44 3.38
C GLY A 88 -11.49 -19.41 2.56
N LEU A 89 -10.17 -19.47 2.78
CA LEU A 89 -9.29 -20.36 2.02
C LEU A 89 -9.65 -21.84 2.21
N GLU A 90 -9.96 -22.25 3.44
CA GLU A 90 -10.31 -23.66 3.72
C GLU A 90 -11.55 -24.09 2.93
N SER A 91 -12.58 -23.24 2.93
CA SER A 91 -13.80 -23.43 2.15
C SER A 91 -13.51 -23.41 0.65
N TYR A 92 -12.68 -22.48 0.17
CA TYR A 92 -12.26 -22.43 -1.23
C TYR A 92 -11.61 -23.74 -1.68
N LEU A 93 -10.66 -24.28 -0.90
CA LEU A 93 -9.97 -25.53 -1.21
C LEU A 93 -10.91 -26.74 -1.22
N ALA A 94 -11.88 -26.78 -0.32
CA ALA A 94 -12.85 -27.87 -0.24
C ALA A 94 -13.79 -27.90 -1.46
N HIS A 95 -14.11 -26.75 -2.06
CA HIS A 95 -15.16 -26.61 -3.07
C HIS A 95 -14.66 -26.34 -4.50
N ASN A 96 -13.36 -26.13 -4.73
CA ASN A 96 -12.80 -25.89 -6.07
C ASN A 96 -11.82 -26.99 -6.46
N ARG A 97 -12.01 -27.60 -7.65
CA ARG A 97 -11.14 -28.68 -8.16
C ARG A 97 -10.78 -28.45 -9.64
N PRO A 98 -9.48 -28.29 -9.99
CA PRO A 98 -8.34 -28.09 -9.09
C PRO A 98 -8.34 -26.69 -8.46
N PRO A 99 -7.90 -26.53 -7.20
CA PRO A 99 -7.79 -25.22 -6.58
C PRO A 99 -6.60 -24.43 -7.16
N SER A 100 -6.78 -23.12 -7.33
CA SER A 100 -5.69 -22.19 -7.67
C SER A 100 -5.53 -21.15 -6.56
N PHE A 101 -4.45 -21.26 -5.79
CA PHE A 101 -4.16 -20.28 -4.73
C PHE A 101 -3.88 -18.89 -5.31
N ALA A 102 -3.16 -18.80 -6.43
CA ALA A 102 -2.87 -17.51 -7.07
C ALA A 102 -4.16 -16.75 -7.39
N LYS A 103 -5.15 -17.43 -8.00
CA LYS A 103 -6.47 -16.85 -8.27
C LYS A 103 -7.19 -16.44 -7.00
N PHE A 104 -7.22 -17.31 -5.99
CA PHE A 104 -7.84 -17.00 -4.70
C PHE A 104 -7.20 -15.79 -4.02
N MET A 105 -5.86 -15.69 -4.03
CA MET A 105 -5.13 -14.59 -3.44
C MET A 105 -5.44 -13.26 -4.14
N THR A 106 -5.47 -13.23 -5.48
CA THR A 106 -5.85 -12.02 -6.22
C THR A 106 -7.29 -11.58 -5.90
N LEU A 107 -8.23 -12.53 -5.86
CA LEU A 107 -9.63 -12.26 -5.52
C LEU A 107 -9.77 -11.77 -4.07
N SER A 108 -9.10 -12.44 -3.13
CA SER A 108 -9.12 -12.11 -1.71
C SER A 108 -8.50 -10.73 -1.44
N LEU A 109 -7.40 -10.41 -2.11
CA LEU A 109 -6.74 -9.11 -2.00
C LEU A 109 -7.63 -7.99 -2.53
N SER A 110 -8.25 -8.18 -3.71
CA SER A 110 -9.17 -7.19 -4.28
C SER A 110 -10.42 -7.01 -3.42
N ALA A 111 -10.99 -8.11 -2.91
CA ALA A 111 -12.15 -8.09 -2.03
C ALA A 111 -11.85 -7.33 -0.73
N HIS A 112 -10.74 -7.68 -0.08
CA HIS A 112 -10.31 -7.05 1.16
C HIS A 112 -10.04 -5.56 0.96
N ALA A 113 -9.26 -5.19 -0.06
CA ALA A 113 -8.96 -3.79 -0.35
C ALA A 113 -10.23 -2.96 -0.61
N SER A 114 -11.18 -3.48 -1.38
CA SER A 114 -12.42 -2.76 -1.69
C SER A 114 -13.33 -2.58 -0.46
N ALA A 115 -13.39 -3.58 0.41
CA ALA A 115 -14.29 -3.59 1.55
C ALA A 115 -13.75 -2.83 2.76
N THR A 116 -12.44 -2.91 3.04
CA THR A 116 -11.88 -2.42 4.31
C THR A 116 -10.92 -1.24 4.16
N LEU A 117 -10.14 -1.16 3.08
CA LEU A 117 -9.10 -0.13 2.95
C LEU A 117 -9.65 1.31 3.01
N PRO A 118 -10.83 1.66 2.43
CA PRO A 118 -11.41 2.98 2.59
C PRO A 118 -11.66 3.37 4.06
N PHE A 119 -12.06 2.41 4.90
CA PHE A 119 -12.26 2.64 6.34
C PHE A 119 -10.94 2.80 7.09
N VAL A 120 -9.89 2.08 6.69
CA VAL A 120 -8.55 2.28 7.26
C VAL A 120 -8.03 3.69 6.96
N ILE A 121 -8.13 4.11 5.70
CA ILE A 121 -7.71 5.45 5.25
C ILE A 121 -8.57 6.53 5.93
N ALA A 122 -9.89 6.33 6.04
CA ALA A 122 -10.77 7.26 6.73
C ALA A 122 -10.46 7.35 8.22
N GLY A 123 -10.20 6.23 8.90
CA GLY A 123 -9.78 6.22 10.31
C GLY A 123 -8.45 6.95 10.51
N TYR A 124 -7.54 6.85 9.55
CA TYR A 124 -6.30 7.63 9.55
C TYR A 124 -6.55 9.12 9.32
N ARG A 125 -7.33 9.51 8.29
CA ARG A 125 -7.51 10.92 7.90
C ARG A 125 -8.45 11.70 8.82
N THR A 126 -9.53 11.08 9.30
CA THR A 126 -10.59 11.70 10.11
C THR A 126 -10.87 10.85 11.36
N PRO A 127 -9.91 10.78 12.31
CA PRO A 127 -10.02 9.93 13.49
C PRO A 127 -11.21 10.29 14.39
N GLU A 128 -11.65 11.55 14.39
CA GLU A 128 -12.83 12.02 15.12
C GLU A 128 -14.13 11.31 14.73
N ARG A 129 -14.17 10.71 13.53
CA ARG A 129 -15.31 9.91 13.04
C ARG A 129 -15.20 8.42 13.38
N LEU A 130 -14.26 8.02 14.25
CA LEU A 130 -14.01 6.60 14.57
C LEU A 130 -15.29 5.83 14.91
N LEU A 131 -16.18 6.40 15.71
CA LEU A 131 -17.44 5.75 16.09
C LEU A 131 -18.36 5.52 14.88
N ASP A 132 -18.57 6.55 14.06
CA ASP A 132 -19.38 6.47 12.84
C ASP A 132 -18.78 5.49 11.81
N LEU A 133 -17.45 5.46 11.70
CA LEU A 133 -16.73 4.57 10.80
C LEU A 133 -16.83 3.11 11.25
N ASP A 134 -16.82 2.87 12.56
CA ASP A 134 -17.01 1.55 13.15
C ASP A 134 -18.42 1.02 12.86
N ASP A 135 -19.44 1.83 13.12
CA ASP A 135 -20.85 1.51 12.87
C ASP A 135 -21.13 1.28 11.37
N ALA A 136 -20.64 2.18 10.52
CA ALA A 136 -20.79 2.05 9.07
C ALA A 136 -20.11 0.78 8.52
N LEU A 137 -18.96 0.39 9.08
CA LEU A 137 -18.30 -0.86 8.69
C LEU A 137 -19.05 -2.09 9.20
N ASP A 138 -19.59 -2.06 10.42
CA ASP A 138 -20.42 -3.15 10.96
C ASP A 138 -21.63 -3.40 10.06
N ALA A 139 -22.30 -2.32 9.64
CA ALA A 139 -23.43 -2.35 8.71
C ALA A 139 -23.04 -2.82 7.29
N ALA A 140 -21.82 -2.53 6.83
CA ALA A 140 -21.35 -2.92 5.49
C ALA A 140 -20.91 -4.39 5.39
N ILE A 141 -20.47 -5.02 6.50
CA ILE A 141 -20.01 -6.41 6.49
C ILE A 141 -21.20 -7.38 6.61
N MET A 142 -21.66 -7.86 5.46
CA MET A 142 -22.76 -8.83 5.36
C MET A 142 -22.39 -10.22 5.91
N CYS A 143 -21.15 -10.67 5.69
CA CYS A 143 -20.69 -11.98 6.13
C CYS A 143 -20.51 -12.00 7.65
N THR A 144 -21.37 -12.69 8.39
CA THR A 144 -21.35 -12.77 9.86
C THR A 144 -20.01 -13.28 10.40
N VAL A 145 -19.45 -14.29 9.73
CA VAL A 145 -18.14 -14.87 10.03
C VAL A 145 -17.04 -13.81 9.88
N GLY A 146 -17.00 -13.12 8.72
CA GLY A 146 -16.07 -12.04 8.47
C GLY A 146 -16.23 -10.86 9.44
N ARG A 147 -17.46 -10.53 9.83
CA ARG A 147 -17.77 -9.49 10.83
C ARG A 147 -17.16 -9.84 12.18
N ARG A 148 -17.41 -11.06 12.68
CA ARG A 148 -16.81 -11.54 13.94
C ARG A 148 -15.28 -11.54 13.90
N ALA A 149 -14.68 -11.96 12.79
CA ALA A 149 -13.22 -11.92 12.62
C ALA A 149 -12.68 -10.48 12.71
N SER A 150 -13.32 -9.54 12.03
CA SER A 150 -12.95 -8.12 12.04
C SER A 150 -13.06 -7.50 13.44
N VAL A 151 -14.14 -7.80 14.16
CA VAL A 151 -14.35 -7.35 15.56
C VAL A 151 -13.35 -7.98 16.51
N ALA A 152 -13.11 -9.29 16.42
CA ALA A 152 -12.15 -9.98 17.28
C ALA A 152 -10.74 -9.39 17.13
N GLN A 153 -10.30 -9.16 15.89
CA GLN A 153 -8.99 -8.58 15.60
C GLN A 153 -8.90 -7.11 16.05
N GLY A 154 -9.96 -6.31 15.85
CA GLY A 154 -9.97 -4.90 16.29
C GLY A 154 -9.98 -4.75 17.81
N ARG A 155 -10.75 -5.58 18.53
CA ARG A 155 -10.71 -5.64 20.00
C ARG A 155 -9.33 -6.06 20.53
N ALA A 156 -8.69 -7.03 19.88
CA ALA A 156 -7.33 -7.42 20.22
C ALA A 156 -6.34 -6.27 20.01
N LEU A 157 -6.44 -5.55 18.88
CA LEU A 157 -5.62 -4.37 18.60
C LEU A 157 -5.81 -3.27 19.66
N LEU A 158 -7.06 -3.00 20.04
CA LEU A 158 -7.36 -2.03 21.10
C LEU A 158 -6.80 -2.46 22.46
N SER A 159 -6.84 -3.76 22.78
CA SER A 159 -6.22 -4.27 24.00
C SER A 159 -4.69 -4.14 23.98
N ILE A 160 -4.03 -4.32 22.83
CA ILE A 160 -2.58 -4.09 22.69
C ILE A 160 -2.27 -2.61 22.87
N TRP A 161 -3.11 -1.75 22.30
CA TRP A 161 -3.00 -0.31 22.49
C TRP A 161 -3.02 0.08 23.97
N ASP A 162 -4.07 -0.34 24.68
CA ASP A 162 -4.26 0.00 26.09
C ASP A 162 -3.14 -0.55 26.99
N ARG A 163 -2.61 -1.75 26.68
CA ARG A 163 -1.61 -2.44 27.53
C ARG A 163 -0.16 -2.15 27.20
N ALA A 164 0.16 -1.76 25.96
CA ALA A 164 1.55 -1.67 25.50
C ALA A 164 1.85 -0.37 24.74
N PHE A 165 1.07 -0.02 23.71
CA PHE A 165 1.45 1.09 22.84
C PHE A 165 1.23 2.45 23.51
N SER A 166 0.14 2.61 24.27
CA SER A 166 -0.26 3.91 24.83
C SER A 166 0.81 4.55 25.73
N SER A 167 1.61 3.76 26.46
CA SER A 167 2.72 4.25 27.29
C SER A 167 4.02 4.47 26.53
N ALA A 168 4.16 3.86 25.35
CA ALA A 168 5.38 3.87 24.55
C ALA A 168 5.38 4.95 23.45
N VAL A 169 4.23 5.56 23.14
CA VAL A 169 4.15 6.65 22.16
C VAL A 169 4.86 7.90 22.70
N PRO A 170 5.88 8.43 22.00
CA PRO A 170 6.59 9.62 22.43
C PRO A 170 5.67 10.85 22.46
N PRO A 171 5.81 11.76 23.44
CA PRO A 171 5.09 13.05 23.48
C PRO A 171 5.35 13.95 22.28
N SER A 172 6.46 13.72 21.57
CA SER A 172 6.88 14.45 20.37
C SER A 172 6.18 13.97 19.08
N THR A 173 5.37 12.91 19.16
CA THR A 173 4.61 12.45 18.01
C THR A 173 3.52 13.49 17.72
N HIS A 174 3.55 14.11 16.53
CA HIS A 174 2.58 15.14 16.09
C HIS A 174 1.12 14.67 15.97
N ALA A 175 0.76 13.56 16.60
CA ALA A 175 -0.63 13.16 16.73
C ALA A 175 -1.37 14.26 17.51
N PRO A 176 -2.36 14.94 16.92
CA PRO A 176 -3.12 15.97 17.62
C PRO A 176 -3.70 15.37 18.90
N ASP A 177 -3.58 16.05 20.05
CA ASP A 177 -4.10 15.58 21.34
C ASP A 177 -5.54 15.06 21.25
N GLY A 178 -6.34 15.65 20.36
CA GLY A 178 -7.71 15.20 20.04
C GLY A 178 -7.80 13.75 19.55
N THR A 179 -6.84 13.25 18.77
CA THR A 179 -6.84 11.87 18.23
C THR A 179 -6.70 10.84 19.35
N LEU A 180 -5.80 11.11 20.30
CA LEU A 180 -5.61 10.24 21.47
C LEU A 180 -6.85 10.24 22.36
N GLN A 181 -7.49 11.40 22.53
CA GLN A 181 -8.73 11.51 23.30
C GLN A 181 -9.88 10.73 22.65
N VAL A 182 -9.99 10.75 21.32
CA VAL A 182 -11.01 9.96 20.59
C VAL A 182 -10.85 8.47 20.87
N LEU A 183 -9.62 7.93 20.77
CA LEU A 183 -9.37 6.51 21.04
C LEU A 183 -9.64 6.14 22.52
N ARG A 184 -9.29 7.04 23.46
CA ARG A 184 -9.61 6.86 24.89
C ARG A 184 -11.11 6.83 25.15
N ASN A 185 -11.87 7.74 24.53
CA ASN A 185 -13.33 7.78 24.64
C ASN A 185 -13.95 6.51 24.07
N PHE A 186 -13.46 6.03 22.92
CA PHE A 186 -13.89 4.79 22.30
C PHE A 186 -13.63 3.56 23.20
N SER A 187 -12.43 3.43 23.79
CA SER A 187 -12.11 2.36 24.77
C SER A 187 -13.00 2.43 26.01
N ALA A 188 -13.30 3.63 26.52
CA ALA A 188 -14.19 3.81 27.66
C ALA A 188 -15.63 3.36 27.34
N LEU A 189 -16.16 3.74 26.18
CA LEU A 189 -17.50 3.39 25.71
C LEU A 189 -17.67 1.86 25.56
N LEU A 190 -16.65 1.16 25.05
CA LEU A 190 -16.67 -0.31 24.96
C LEU A 190 -16.64 -0.99 26.34
N ARG A 191 -15.95 -0.42 27.32
CA ARG A 191 -15.89 -0.95 28.69
C ARG A 191 -17.22 -0.78 29.42
N THR A 192 -17.89 0.36 29.25
CA THR A 192 -19.22 0.58 29.84
C THR A 192 -20.29 -0.32 29.24
N ALA A 193 -20.22 -0.57 27.93
CA ALA A 193 -21.17 -1.43 27.22
C ALA A 193 -21.15 -2.89 27.69
N ASN A 194 -19.96 -3.43 27.99
CA ASN A 194 -19.83 -4.81 28.48
C ASN A 194 -20.48 -5.03 29.87
N ALA A 195 -20.85 -3.95 30.58
CA ALA A 195 -21.51 -4.02 31.88
C ALA A 195 -23.05 -3.98 31.80
N SER A 196 -23.62 -3.52 30.68
CA SER A 196 -25.06 -3.46 30.43
C SER A 196 -25.49 -4.63 29.54
N THR A 197 -26.32 -5.55 30.04
CA THR A 197 -26.68 -6.79 29.32
C THR A 197 -27.89 -6.67 28.38
N ASP A 198 -28.63 -5.56 28.41
CA ASP A 198 -29.92 -5.43 27.70
C ASP A 198 -29.89 -4.54 26.44
N ASP A 199 -28.83 -3.75 26.21
CA ASP A 199 -28.74 -2.84 25.06
C ASP A 199 -27.72 -3.33 24.01
N LEU A 200 -27.96 -2.98 22.74
CA LEU A 200 -26.98 -3.20 21.67
C LEU A 200 -25.66 -2.50 22.04
N PRO A 201 -24.49 -3.14 21.87
CA PRO A 201 -23.23 -2.49 22.17
C PRO A 201 -23.09 -1.24 21.29
N PRO A 202 -22.72 -0.08 21.87
CA PRO A 202 -22.61 1.20 21.18
C PRO A 202 -21.44 1.26 20.17
N ALA A 203 -20.57 0.24 20.17
CA ALA A 203 -19.51 0.06 19.18
C ALA A 203 -19.11 -1.42 19.08
N SER A 204 -18.69 -1.83 17.88
CA SER A 204 -18.23 -3.17 17.56
C SER A 204 -16.73 -3.33 17.77
N ALA A 205 -15.94 -2.30 17.45
CA ALA A 205 -14.48 -2.28 17.47
C ALA A 205 -13.83 -3.10 16.34
N HIS A 206 -14.15 -2.74 15.11
CA HIS A 206 -13.59 -3.30 13.89
C HIS A 206 -12.11 -2.92 13.68
N LEU A 207 -11.36 -3.89 13.15
CA LEU A 207 -9.93 -3.72 12.89
C LEU A 207 -9.62 -2.53 11.97
N ALA A 208 -10.35 -2.35 10.87
CA ALA A 208 -9.98 -1.41 9.82
C ALA A 208 -9.88 0.05 10.29
N PRO A 209 -10.95 0.68 10.84
CA PRO A 209 -10.87 2.06 11.31
C PRO A 209 -9.90 2.21 12.50
N LEU A 210 -9.85 1.24 13.41
CA LEU A 210 -8.91 1.25 14.54
C LEU A 210 -7.45 1.20 14.10
N PHE A 211 -7.13 0.40 13.09
CA PHE A 211 -5.77 0.29 12.54
C PHE A 211 -5.31 1.64 11.98
N GLY A 212 -6.18 2.34 11.26
CA GLY A 212 -5.91 3.69 10.74
C GLY A 212 -5.66 4.71 11.85
N VAL A 213 -6.53 4.75 12.86
CA VAL A 213 -6.38 5.67 14.01
C VAL A 213 -5.09 5.40 14.77
N ILE A 214 -4.80 4.13 15.10
CA ILE A 214 -3.60 3.75 15.86
C ILE A 214 -2.33 4.03 15.05
N ALA A 215 -2.32 3.76 13.74
CA ALA A 215 -1.20 4.10 12.88
C ALA A 215 -0.93 5.61 12.86
N ARG A 216 -1.97 6.44 12.83
CA ARG A 216 -1.83 7.91 12.95
C ARG A 216 -1.25 8.32 14.30
N ILE A 217 -1.76 7.76 15.41
CA ILE A 217 -1.27 8.11 16.75
C ILE A 217 0.20 7.71 16.93
N THR A 218 0.60 6.57 16.36
CA THR A 218 1.97 6.05 16.43
C THR A 218 2.94 6.71 15.43
N GLY A 219 2.46 7.66 14.61
CA GLY A 219 3.27 8.40 13.66
C GLY A 219 3.71 7.59 12.44
N VAL A 220 3.00 6.51 12.12
CA VAL A 220 3.21 5.74 10.89
C VAL A 220 2.64 6.52 9.71
N GLY A 221 3.37 6.61 8.60
CA GLY A 221 2.92 7.31 7.40
C GLY A 221 1.67 6.66 6.78
N GLU A 222 0.83 7.46 6.13
CA GLU A 222 -0.43 6.99 5.55
C GLU A 222 -0.22 5.87 4.51
N GLN A 223 0.77 6.03 3.63
CA GLN A 223 1.11 5.01 2.61
C GLN A 223 1.71 3.75 3.24
N GLU A 224 2.58 3.92 4.23
CA GLU A 224 3.19 2.82 5.00
C GLU A 224 2.13 1.98 5.70
N MET A 225 1.20 2.66 6.37
CA MET A 225 0.05 2.08 7.04
C MET A 225 -0.80 1.26 6.07
N ALA A 226 -1.18 1.84 4.92
CA ALA A 226 -2.00 1.15 3.94
C ALA A 226 -1.31 -0.10 3.39
N TYR A 227 -0.01 -0.01 3.12
CA TYR A 227 0.78 -1.15 2.65
C TYR A 227 0.87 -2.25 3.71
N VAL A 228 1.18 -1.90 4.96
CA VAL A 228 1.27 -2.88 6.05
C VAL A 228 -0.08 -3.54 6.31
N TYR A 229 -1.18 -2.79 6.29
CA TYR A 229 -2.52 -3.33 6.45
C TYR A 229 -2.82 -4.42 5.38
N MET A 230 -2.57 -4.10 4.11
CA MET A 230 -2.77 -5.05 3.01
C MET A 230 -1.80 -6.23 3.05
N LEU A 231 -0.54 -5.99 3.42
CA LEU A 231 0.48 -7.03 3.58
C LEU A 231 0.12 -8.00 4.70
N SER A 232 -0.45 -7.52 5.80
CA SER A 232 -0.89 -8.36 6.93
C SER A 232 -1.97 -9.35 6.51
N HIS A 233 -2.90 -8.95 5.63
CA HIS A 233 -3.87 -9.88 5.03
C HIS A 233 -3.19 -10.96 4.20
N VAL A 234 -2.24 -10.60 3.33
CA VAL A 234 -1.48 -11.57 2.51
C VAL A 234 -0.68 -12.55 3.39
N LYS A 235 -0.02 -12.06 4.44
CA LYS A 235 0.70 -12.89 5.42
C LYS A 235 -0.25 -13.90 6.09
N ALA A 236 -1.44 -13.47 6.50
CA ALA A 236 -2.45 -14.35 7.09
C ALA A 236 -2.90 -15.44 6.10
N LEU A 237 -3.17 -15.09 4.84
CA LEU A 237 -3.52 -16.05 3.79
C LEU A 237 -2.42 -17.09 3.54
N LEU A 238 -1.16 -16.66 3.44
CA LEU A 238 -0.02 -17.54 3.25
C LEU A 238 0.18 -18.46 4.46
N SER A 239 0.01 -17.95 5.67
CA SER A 239 0.07 -18.75 6.89
C SER A 239 -1.04 -19.80 6.94
N ALA A 240 -2.25 -19.47 6.51
CA ALA A 240 -3.34 -20.43 6.36
C ALA A 240 -3.01 -21.47 5.27
N ALA A 241 -2.48 -21.06 4.12
CA ALA A 241 -2.12 -21.95 3.04
C ALA A 241 -1.03 -22.96 3.42
N VAL A 242 -0.03 -22.55 4.20
CA VAL A 242 1.01 -23.46 4.72
C VAL A 242 0.39 -24.51 5.65
N ARG A 243 -0.51 -24.10 6.56
CA ARG A 243 -1.18 -25.03 7.49
C ARG A 243 -2.19 -25.96 6.81
N ALA A 244 -2.80 -25.50 5.72
CA ALA A 244 -3.63 -26.32 4.85
C ALA A 244 -2.81 -27.19 3.88
N SER A 245 -1.48 -27.24 4.03
CA SER A 245 -0.55 -28.03 3.20
C SER A 245 -0.60 -27.68 1.70
N VAL A 246 -1.03 -26.47 1.34
CA VAL A 246 -1.00 -25.96 -0.04
C VAL A 246 0.42 -25.57 -0.45
N PHE A 247 1.21 -25.04 0.49
CA PHE A 247 2.61 -24.66 0.29
C PHE A 247 3.49 -25.13 1.44
N GLY A 248 4.78 -25.32 1.16
CA GLY A 248 5.81 -25.34 2.20
C GLY A 248 6.18 -23.94 2.70
N PRO A 249 6.77 -23.80 3.90
CA PRO A 249 7.15 -22.50 4.47
C PRO A 249 8.04 -21.65 3.54
N TYR A 250 9.03 -22.26 2.89
CA TYR A 250 9.92 -21.56 1.95
C TYR A 250 9.21 -21.11 0.68
N GLN A 251 8.22 -21.88 0.19
CA GLN A 251 7.41 -21.49 -0.96
C GLN A 251 6.53 -20.28 -0.62
N ALA A 252 5.94 -20.25 0.58
CA ALA A 252 5.18 -19.12 1.06
C ALA A 252 6.05 -17.84 1.18
N GLN A 253 7.28 -17.96 1.72
CA GLN A 253 8.21 -16.83 1.77
C GLN A 253 8.65 -16.37 0.38
N LYS A 254 8.92 -17.30 -0.55
CA LYS A 254 9.22 -16.97 -1.94
C LYS A 254 8.07 -16.18 -2.60
N LEU A 255 6.83 -16.55 -2.32
CA LEU A 255 5.66 -15.83 -2.84
C LEU A 255 5.52 -14.45 -2.17
N LEU A 256 5.70 -14.36 -0.84
CA LEU A 256 5.64 -13.09 -0.11
C LEU A 256 6.69 -12.08 -0.60
N ALA A 257 7.89 -12.55 -0.92
CA ALA A 257 8.98 -11.75 -1.47
C ALA A 257 8.84 -11.46 -2.98
N SER A 258 7.80 -11.98 -3.63
CA SER A 258 7.64 -11.83 -5.08
C SER A 258 7.19 -10.42 -5.48
N VAL A 259 7.69 -9.98 -6.63
CA VAL A 259 7.28 -8.71 -7.24
C VAL A 259 5.79 -8.71 -7.59
N ASP A 260 5.21 -9.87 -7.90
CA ASP A 260 3.79 -9.99 -8.23
C ASP A 260 2.90 -9.68 -7.01
N VAL A 261 3.26 -10.16 -5.82
CA VAL A 261 2.55 -9.81 -4.58
C VAL A 261 2.68 -8.32 -4.28
N GLN A 262 3.88 -7.76 -4.41
CA GLN A 262 4.10 -6.33 -4.21
C GLN A 262 3.26 -5.48 -5.16
N ARG A 263 3.31 -5.75 -6.47
CA ARG A 263 2.49 -5.04 -7.46
C ARG A 263 1.00 -5.23 -7.20
N GLY A 264 0.58 -6.41 -6.75
CA GLY A 264 -0.80 -6.70 -6.39
C GLY A 264 -1.28 -5.81 -5.24
N ILE A 265 -0.49 -5.70 -4.17
CA ILE A 265 -0.78 -4.84 -3.01
C ILE A 265 -0.84 -3.38 -3.45
N GLU A 266 0.21 -2.89 -4.12
CA GLU A 266 0.26 -1.49 -4.56
C GLU A 266 -0.88 -1.15 -5.53
N GLY A 267 -1.21 -2.06 -6.44
CA GLY A 267 -2.34 -1.90 -7.36
C GLY A 267 -3.67 -1.81 -6.63
N ALA A 268 -3.90 -2.67 -5.65
CA ALA A 268 -5.10 -2.64 -4.82
C ALA A 268 -5.22 -1.35 -3.99
N ILE A 269 -4.09 -0.85 -3.45
CA ILE A 269 -4.03 0.43 -2.74
C ILE A 269 -4.34 1.59 -3.68
N ARG A 270 -3.66 1.67 -4.83
CA ARG A 270 -3.90 2.73 -5.83
C ARG A 270 -5.36 2.77 -6.28
N ALA A 271 -5.98 1.61 -6.49
CA ALA A 271 -7.36 1.50 -6.94
C ALA A 271 -8.40 2.01 -5.90
N ASN A 272 -8.04 2.03 -4.62
CA ASN A 272 -8.96 2.39 -3.53
C ASN A 272 -8.53 3.65 -2.74
N TRP A 273 -7.42 4.30 -3.11
CA TRP A 273 -6.81 5.40 -2.34
C TRP A 273 -7.74 6.62 -2.13
N GLY A 274 -8.56 6.94 -3.12
CA GLY A 274 -9.53 8.04 -3.10
C GLY A 274 -10.98 7.58 -2.93
N ARG A 275 -11.21 6.30 -2.66
CA ARG A 275 -12.57 5.75 -2.53
C ARG A 275 -13.16 6.18 -1.18
N ARG A 276 -14.41 6.65 -1.20
CA ARG A 276 -15.14 7.02 0.02
C ARG A 276 -15.65 5.76 0.73
N THR A 277 -15.94 5.89 2.01
CA THR A 277 -16.47 4.79 2.82
C THR A 277 -17.87 4.36 2.34
N GLU A 278 -18.69 5.29 1.84
CA GLU A 278 -20.00 4.93 1.24
C GLU A 278 -19.89 4.10 -0.05
N ASP A 279 -18.75 4.17 -0.75
CA ASP A 279 -18.50 3.42 -1.98
C ASP A 279 -17.71 2.12 -1.70
N ALA A 280 -17.40 1.85 -0.43
CA ALA A 280 -16.69 0.65 0.00
C ALA A 280 -17.65 -0.56 0.03
N GLY A 281 -17.13 -1.73 -0.30
CA GLY A 281 -17.94 -2.94 -0.30
C GLY A 281 -17.28 -4.15 -0.94
N GLN A 282 -17.97 -5.28 -0.85
CA GLN A 282 -17.51 -6.55 -1.41
C GLN A 282 -17.62 -6.54 -2.95
N THR A 283 -16.48 -6.53 -3.64
CA THR A 283 -16.44 -6.62 -5.12
C THR A 283 -16.41 -8.05 -5.64
N VAL A 284 -16.15 -9.02 -4.76
CA VAL A 284 -16.08 -10.44 -5.12
C VAL A 284 -17.07 -11.21 -4.23
N PRO A 285 -18.37 -11.27 -4.58
CA PRO A 285 -19.39 -11.88 -3.73
C PRO A 285 -19.10 -13.33 -3.33
N VAL A 286 -18.40 -14.08 -4.19
CA VAL A 286 -18.01 -15.46 -3.89
C VAL A 286 -17.03 -15.56 -2.70
N MET A 287 -16.27 -14.51 -2.39
CA MET A 287 -15.41 -14.47 -1.20
C MET A 287 -16.25 -14.53 0.08
N ASP A 288 -17.32 -13.74 0.16
CA ASP A 288 -18.22 -13.77 1.32
C ASP A 288 -18.90 -15.12 1.48
N LEU A 289 -19.24 -15.78 0.36
CA LEU A 289 -19.78 -17.13 0.39
C LEU A 289 -18.76 -18.14 0.93
N TRP A 290 -17.50 -18.08 0.50
CA TRP A 290 -16.46 -18.98 1.02
C TRP A 290 -16.17 -18.75 2.49
N ILE A 291 -16.08 -17.49 2.92
CA ILE A 291 -15.89 -17.13 4.34
C ILE A 291 -17.10 -17.61 5.16
N GLY A 292 -18.32 -17.32 4.73
CA GLY A 292 -19.54 -17.69 5.46
C GLY A 292 -19.75 -19.20 5.56
N ARG A 293 -19.41 -19.94 4.49
CA ARG A 293 -19.47 -21.41 4.49
C ARG A 293 -18.47 -22.08 5.42
N HIS A 294 -17.52 -21.34 6.00
CA HIS A 294 -16.59 -21.89 6.99
C HIS A 294 -17.32 -22.61 8.14
N GLU A 295 -18.46 -22.10 8.59
CA GLU A 295 -19.26 -22.73 9.65
C GLU A 295 -19.85 -24.09 9.26
N LEU A 296 -19.98 -24.38 7.97
CA LEU A 296 -20.60 -25.59 7.44
C LEU A 296 -19.58 -26.69 7.11
N LEU A 297 -18.28 -26.44 7.32
CA LEU A 297 -17.24 -27.42 7.08
C LEU A 297 -17.28 -28.51 8.16
N TYR A 298 -17.30 -29.78 7.73
CA TYR A 298 -17.35 -30.95 8.62
C TYR A 298 -16.09 -31.06 9.51
N SER A 299 -14.91 -30.78 8.95
CA SER A 299 -13.64 -30.67 9.66
C SER A 299 -13.07 -29.28 9.44
N ARG A 300 -12.54 -28.66 10.51
CA ARG A 300 -12.03 -27.28 10.50
C ARG A 300 -10.70 -27.23 11.22
N ILE A 301 -9.69 -26.66 10.57
CA ILE A 301 -8.41 -26.33 11.20
C ILE A 301 -8.30 -24.85 11.59
N PHE A 302 -9.19 -24.00 11.04
CA PHE A 302 -9.25 -22.59 11.33
C PHE A 302 -10.52 -22.21 12.08
N ASN A 303 -10.46 -21.09 12.79
CA ASN A 303 -11.54 -20.51 13.56
C ASN A 303 -12.36 -19.49 12.74
N SER A 304 -12.20 -19.45 11.40
CA SER A 304 -12.64 -18.33 10.53
C SER A 304 -13.91 -17.65 11.01
#